data_AF-A0A940WAS9-F1
#
_entry.id   AF-A0A940WAS9-F1
#
_cell.length_a   1.000
_cell.length_b   1.000
_cell.length_c   1.000
_cell.angle_alpha   90.00
_cell.angle_beta   90.00
_cell.angle_gamma   90.00
#
_symmetry.space_group_name_H-M   'P 1'
#
loop_
_entity.id
_entity.type
_entity.pdbx_description
1 polymer ?
#
loop_
_entity_poly.entity_id
_entity_poly.type
_entity_poly.pdbx_seq_one_letter_code
_entity_poly.pdbx_strand_id
1 'polypeptide(L)'
;MKEGSPRLIRRWMTCTIRAVAVLSVLLVSGSRSAVAEAIRISGTGGAMETMRILGEAFRKTHPDTRIVLFQGMGSSGGIKATLAG
;
A
#
# COMPACT_ATOMS: atom_id res chain seq x y z
N MET A 1 32.15 39.95 30.12
CA MET A 1 31.09 38.92 30.08
C MET A 1 30.11 39.27 28.97
N LYS A 2 29.91 38.32 28.05
CA LYS A 2 28.90 38.17 26.97
C LYS A 2 27.98 39.35 26.63
N GLU A 3 28.18 39.95 25.46
CA GLU A 3 27.10 40.58 24.70
C GLU A 3 27.43 40.60 23.20
N GLY A 4 26.86 39.66 22.46
CA GLY A 4 27.15 39.49 21.04
C GLY A 4 26.40 38.31 20.45
N SER A 5 25.07 38.32 20.49
CA SER A 5 24.30 37.19 19.95
C SER A 5 22.81 37.39 19.62
N PRO A 6 22.20 38.59 19.44
CA PRO A 6 20.78 38.65 19.11
C PRO A 6 20.45 38.14 17.68
N ARG A 7 21.43 38.17 16.75
CA ARG A 7 21.23 37.70 15.36
C ARG A 7 21.41 36.19 15.19
N LEU A 8 22.21 35.56 16.05
CA LEU A 8 22.52 34.13 15.96
C LEU A 8 21.34 33.27 16.46
N ILE A 9 20.70 33.70 17.55
CA ILE A 9 19.54 33.03 18.16
C ILE A 9 18.35 32.98 17.19
N ARG A 10 18.10 34.08 16.46
CA ARG A 10 17.01 34.18 15.49
C ARG A 10 17.18 33.23 14.29
N ARG A 11 18.42 32.91 13.90
CA ARG A 11 18.76 32.00 12.78
C ARG A 11 18.64 30.53 13.17
N TRP A 12 18.89 30.22 14.45
CA TRP A 12 18.72 28.88 15.03
C TRP A 12 17.24 28.55 15.26
N MET A 13 16.44 29.53 15.67
CA MET A 13 14.99 29.41 15.85
C MET A 13 14.23 29.21 14.53
N THR A 14 14.64 29.87 13.44
CA THR A 14 13.99 29.66 12.13
C THR A 14 14.35 28.31 11.51
N CYS A 15 15.53 27.77 11.81
CA CYS A 15 15.94 26.43 11.37
C CYS A 15 15.13 25.34 12.09
N THR A 16 14.91 25.48 13.40
CA THR A 16 14.10 24.54 14.19
C THR A 16 12.63 24.56 13.78
N ILE A 17 12.04 25.73 13.56
CA ILE A 17 10.64 25.84 13.11
C ILE A 17 10.44 25.18 11.74
N ARG A 18 11.39 25.37 10.81
CA ARG A 18 11.33 24.72 9.49
C ARG A 18 11.50 23.20 9.57
N ALA A 19 12.42 22.72 10.41
CA ALA A 19 12.62 21.29 10.62
C ALA A 19 11.36 20.62 11.21
N VAL A 20 10.71 21.27 12.18
CA VAL A 20 9.44 20.79 12.75
C VAL A 20 8.34 20.77 11.69
N ALA A 21 8.22 21.83 10.88
CA ALA A 21 7.23 21.90 9.82
C ALA A 21 7.39 20.77 8.78
N VAL A 22 8.61 20.52 8.33
CA VAL A 22 8.92 19.43 7.38
C VAL A 22 8.63 18.06 8.01
N LEU A 23 9.00 17.85 9.27
CA LEU A 23 8.72 16.60 9.99
C LEU A 23 7.21 16.37 10.13
N SER A 24 6.43 17.40 10.46
CA SER A 24 4.97 17.29 10.55
C SER A 24 4.30 16.97 9.22
N VAL A 25 4.80 17.51 8.10
CA VAL A 25 4.29 17.17 6.75
C VAL A 25 4.60 15.72 6.39
N LEU A 26 5.79 15.23 6.71
CA LEU A 26 6.19 13.83 6.47
C LEU A 26 5.33 12.83 7.27
N LEU A 27 5.02 13.16 8.53
CA LEU A 27 4.16 12.33 9.39
C LEU A 27 2.72 12.25 8.89
N VAL A 28 2.17 13.35 8.35
CA VAL A 28 0.80 13.37 7.79
C VAL A 28 0.72 12.65 6.44
N SER A 29 1.74 12.77 5.59
CA SER A 29 1.74 12.13 4.26
C SER A 29 2.13 10.64 4.28
N GLY A 30 2.90 10.17 5.26
CA GLY A 30 3.44 8.81 5.29
C GLY A 30 2.43 7.69 5.60
N SER A 31 1.21 8.01 6.04
CA SER A 31 0.28 7.03 6.62
C SER A 31 -0.82 6.54 5.68
N ARG A 32 -0.72 6.80 4.37
CA ARG A 32 -1.65 6.19 3.41
C ARG A 32 -1.27 4.72 3.26
N SER A 33 -1.82 3.89 4.14
CA SER A 33 -1.68 2.45 4.09
C SER A 33 -2.05 2.00 2.68
N ALA A 34 -1.07 1.57 1.89
CA ALA A 34 -1.29 0.90 0.62
C ALA A 34 -1.87 -0.48 0.92
N VAL A 35 -3.11 -0.50 1.40
CA VAL A 35 -3.90 -1.72 1.49
C VAL A 35 -4.25 -2.06 0.06
N ALA A 36 -3.39 -2.86 -0.57
CA ALA A 36 -3.70 -3.38 -1.88
C ALA A 36 -4.95 -4.25 -1.77
N GLU A 37 -5.97 -3.86 -2.50
CA GLU A 37 -7.23 -4.57 -2.55
C GLU A 37 -6.99 -5.99 -3.05
N ALA A 38 -7.49 -6.99 -2.32
CA ALA A 38 -7.22 -8.38 -2.63
C ALA A 38 -8.07 -8.84 -3.82
N ILE A 39 -7.43 -9.23 -4.91
CA ILE A 39 -8.10 -9.81 -6.07
C ILE A 39 -8.46 -11.25 -5.74
N ARG A 40 -9.77 -11.52 -5.63
CA ARG A 40 -10.33 -12.84 -5.34
C ARG A 40 -10.69 -13.54 -6.64
N ILE A 41 -10.19 -14.76 -6.85
CA ILE A 41 -10.41 -15.55 -8.06
C ILE A 41 -11.07 -16.88 -7.68
N SER A 42 -12.17 -17.21 -8.35
CA SER A 42 -12.90 -18.47 -8.21
C SER A 42 -13.43 -18.92 -9.58
N GLY A 43 -13.77 -20.20 -9.73
CA GLY A 43 -14.32 -20.72 -10.98
C GLY A 43 -14.21 -22.24 -11.12
N THR A 44 -14.00 -22.70 -12.34
CA THR A 44 -13.89 -24.12 -12.69
C THR A 44 -12.56 -24.70 -12.19
N GLY A 45 -12.60 -25.84 -11.48
CA GLY A 45 -11.41 -26.44 -10.86
C GLY A 45 -10.22 -26.64 -11.81
N GLY A 46 -10.46 -27.07 -13.05
CA GLY A 46 -9.39 -27.25 -14.04
C GLY A 46 -8.67 -25.96 -14.43
N ALA A 47 -9.36 -24.81 -14.43
CA ALA A 47 -8.75 -23.51 -14.74
C ALA A 47 -8.01 -22.89 -13.55
N MET A 48 -8.33 -23.30 -12.32
CA MET A 48 -7.75 -22.72 -11.11
C MET A 48 -6.26 -23.00 -10.99
N GLU A 49 -5.77 -24.16 -11.44
CA GLU A 49 -4.33 -24.45 -11.40
C GLU A 49 -3.54 -23.55 -12.35
N THR A 50 -4.07 -23.29 -13.54
CA THR A 50 -3.48 -22.31 -14.47
C THR A 50 -3.46 -20.91 -13.86
N MET A 51 -4.54 -20.50 -13.20
CA MET A 51 -4.61 -19.21 -12.51
C MET A 51 -3.64 -19.13 -11.33
N ARG A 52 -3.33 -20.26 -10.67
CA ARG A 52 -2.33 -20.32 -9.60
C ARG A 52 -0.96 -19.94 -10.13
N ILE A 53 -0.55 -20.55 -11.24
CA ILE A 53 0.73 -20.29 -11.91
C ILE A 53 0.79 -18.83 -12.38
N LEU A 54 -0.28 -18.32 -12.99
CA LEU A 54 -0.35 -16.95 -13.47
C LEU A 54 -0.28 -15.95 -12.30
N GLY A 55 -0.99 -16.22 -11.20
CA GLY A 55 -0.98 -15.38 -10.00
C GLY A 55 0.41 -15.32 -9.35
N GLU A 56 1.14 -16.43 -9.32
CA GLU A 56 2.53 -16.46 -8.85
C GLU A 56 3.46 -15.62 -9.74
N ALA A 57 3.30 -15.69 -11.06
CA ALA A 57 4.07 -14.88 -11.99
C ALA A 57 3.72 -13.39 -11.86
N PHE A 58 2.43 -13.05 -11.74
CA PHE A 58 1.96 -11.68 -11.58
C PHE A 58 2.48 -11.03 -10.29
N ARG A 59 2.50 -11.80 -9.18
CA ARG A 59 3.04 -11.32 -7.89
C ARG A 59 4.52 -10.92 -7.98
N LYS A 60 5.30 -11.53 -8.88
CA LYS A 60 6.72 -11.16 -9.06
C LYS A 60 6.88 -9.75 -9.63
N THR A 61 5.94 -9.28 -10.45
CA THR A 61 5.98 -7.94 -11.05
C THR A 61 5.12 -6.92 -10.30
N HIS A 62 4.17 -7.39 -9.48
CA HIS A 62 3.28 -6.57 -8.66
C HIS A 62 3.25 -7.10 -7.22
N PRO A 63 4.32 -6.88 -6.44
CA PRO A 63 4.44 -7.43 -5.09
C PRO A 63 3.40 -6.87 -4.12
N ASP A 64 2.92 -5.65 -4.40
CA ASP A 64 1.91 -5.00 -3.59
C ASP A 64 0.53 -5.66 -3.77
N THR A 65 0.24 -6.26 -4.93
CA THR A 65 -1.08 -6.83 -5.22
C THR A 65 -1.28 -8.20 -4.57
N ARG A 66 -2.33 -8.33 -3.75
CA ARG A 66 -2.69 -9.60 -3.10
C ARG A 66 -3.68 -10.38 -3.96
N ILE A 67 -3.28 -11.56 -4.44
CA ILE A 67 -4.18 -12.49 -5.17
C ILE A 67 -4.59 -13.62 -4.24
N VAL A 68 -5.89 -13.92 -4.17
CA VAL A 68 -6.47 -15.01 -3.38
C VAL A 68 -7.27 -15.94 -4.30
N LEU A 69 -6.80 -17.19 -4.43
CA LEU A 69 -7.50 -18.22 -5.20
C LEU A 69 -8.34 -19.10 -4.27
N PHE A 70 -9.61 -19.28 -4.60
CA PHE A 70 -10.51 -20.18 -3.91
C PHE A 70 -10.51 -21.58 -4.54
N GLN A 71 -10.94 -22.58 -3.77
CA GLN A 71 -11.20 -23.92 -4.30
C GLN A 71 -12.26 -23.83 -5.42
N GLY A 72 -12.10 -24.60 -6.49
CA GLY A 72 -12.98 -24.51 -7.66
C GLY A 72 -14.43 -24.87 -7.31
N MET A 73 -15.33 -23.88 -7.37
CA MET A 73 -16.77 -24.03 -7.11
C MET A 73 -17.62 -24.31 -8.37
N GLY A 74 -16.95 -24.47 -9.53
CA GLY A 74 -17.58 -24.65 -10.84
C GLY A 74 -17.97 -23.32 -11.51
N SER A 75 -18.22 -23.35 -12.82
CA SER A 75 -18.48 -22.14 -13.61
C SER A 75 -19.72 -21.37 -13.12
N SER A 76 -20.81 -22.07 -12.83
CA SER A 76 -22.05 -21.46 -12.33
C SER A 76 -21.85 -20.82 -10.96
N GLY A 77 -21.09 -21.47 -10.07
CA GLY A 77 -20.71 -20.93 -8.78
C GLY A 77 -19.85 -19.67 -8.92
N GLY A 78 -18.82 -19.72 -9.77
CA GLY A 78 -17.94 -18.57 -10.05
C GLY A 78 -18.70 -17.37 -10.60
N ILE A 79 -19.62 -17.59 -11.55
CA ILE A 79 -20.47 -16.51 -12.10
C ILE A 79 -21.30 -15.86 -11.00
N LYS A 80 -21.95 -16.66 -10.14
CA LYS A 80 -22.77 -16.13 -9.04
C LYS A 80 -21.92 -15.37 -8.02
N ALA A 81 -20.73 -15.89 -7.69
CA ALA A 81 -19.80 -15.21 -6.79
C ALA A 81 -19.36 -13.84 -7.35
N THR A 82 -19.01 -13.77 -8.64
CA THR A 82 -18.66 -12.50 -9.29
C THR A 82 -19.81 -11.50 -9.26
N LEU A 83 -21.04 -11.96 -9.47
CA LEU A 83 -22.23 -11.09 -9.41
C LEU A 83 -22.55 -10.62 -7.98
N ALA A 84 -22.14 -11.37 -6.95
CA ALA A 84 -22.40 -11.03 -5.55
C ALA A 84 -21.39 -10.04 -4.96
N GLY A 85 -20.17 -9.97 -5.51
CA GLY A 85 -19.04 -9.17 -4.97
C GLY A 85 -18.21 -9.91 -3.93
#